data_AF-A0A846CC12-F1
#
_entry.id   AF-A0A846CC12-F1
#
_cell.length_a   1.000
_cell.length_b   1.000
_cell.length_c   1.000
_cell.angle_alpha   90.00
_cell.angle_beta   90.00
_cell.angle_gamma   90.00
#
_symmetry.space_group_name_H-M   'P 1'
#
loop_
_entity.id
_entity.type
_entity.pdbx_description
1 polymer ?
#
loop_
_entity_poly.entity_id
_entity_poly.type
_entity_poly.pdbx_seq_one_letter_code
_entity_poly.pdbx_strand_id
1 'polypeptide(L)'
;MNQNNFRASNTFEFSPDVEFLQILAQGSLKQNLPKAVRLWVILRSLYGSEADPVKVELGNKFTYNDWCSRFFTGFNYHKNDIIPHNHDSNCSCHKTMTDWLFEPSIGSNDNEWKKSFLQLYPVTTQQLHNLLNCGTLSVNKESEKPQKKGLLAKTRRNFQYDFQTLVSLGWLQTEKVKSEPTHNKFKTQYIKVDSFPAILMSVSEEVVENQGFENLIQNDLADFFNEFSQKINHEQRFFLELEYIVHQQFYKNLNIWIQKLKNIWQSEPIPPIKITYVSASNFQNYQDEGEDYIIYPVCIYYSQRAPYLFAYGQTPKNSSSMKINWYGYRLDRIKNIEELEWSLVNLPNFSQKICESKTPQTLEKIRSETWGFNLARPQEILLIRFDRYYHNLYIQGTEREKLFQQISYKQAQSLINNSEIKLEQKQQLLGSLKSRSSSDIYCRVNYRQDYNTIMRLRSWGAKVEVFLPWDLRETMAKDIQQSWKFYCD
;
A
#
# COMPACT_ATOMS: atom_id res chain seq x y z
N MET A 1 -45.72 -15.60 -4.13
CA MET A 1 -46.09 -15.77 -2.72
C MET A 1 -44.99 -15.15 -1.87
N ASN A 2 -45.36 -14.13 -1.10
CA ASN A 2 -44.66 -13.43 -0.03
C ASN A 2 -43.19 -13.01 -0.22
N GLN A 3 -43.03 -11.77 -0.70
CA GLN A 3 -41.91 -10.90 -0.31
C GLN A 3 -41.98 -10.70 1.21
N ASN A 4 -41.14 -11.42 1.96
CA ASN A 4 -40.81 -11.04 3.32
C ASN A 4 -39.90 -9.81 3.24
N ASN A 5 -40.51 -8.63 3.27
CA ASN A 5 -39.83 -7.40 3.68
C ASN A 5 -39.33 -7.60 5.11
N PHE A 6 -38.10 -8.09 5.28
CA PHE A 6 -37.36 -7.87 6.50
C PHE A 6 -37.16 -6.36 6.62
N ARG A 7 -38.00 -5.70 7.44
CA ARG A 7 -37.62 -4.42 8.04
C ARG A 7 -36.42 -4.74 8.93
N ALA A 8 -35.22 -4.57 8.39
CA ALA A 8 -34.01 -4.57 9.20
C ALA A 8 -34.24 -3.59 10.36
N SER A 9 -33.97 -4.03 11.59
CA SER A 9 -33.92 -3.11 12.71
C SER A 9 -32.91 -2.01 12.36
N ASN A 10 -33.26 -0.74 12.56
CA ASN A 10 -32.33 0.39 12.38
C ASN A 10 -31.28 0.45 13.49
N THR A 11 -30.93 -0.71 14.04
CA THR A 11 -30.07 -0.88 15.21
C THR A 11 -28.73 -1.41 14.73
N PHE A 12 -27.67 -0.64 15.00
CA PHE A 12 -26.30 -0.97 14.66
C PHE A 12 -25.70 -1.82 15.77
N GLU A 13 -25.68 -3.15 15.59
CA GLU A 13 -25.20 -4.14 16.59
C GLU A 13 -23.86 -4.79 16.24
N PHE A 14 -23.15 -4.28 15.23
CA PHE A 14 -21.88 -4.84 14.79
C PHE A 14 -20.76 -4.61 15.82
N SER A 15 -20.07 -5.68 16.19
CA SER A 15 -18.82 -5.64 16.96
C SER A 15 -17.69 -4.99 16.17
N PRO A 16 -16.67 -4.41 16.83
CA PRO A 16 -15.53 -3.76 16.16
C PRO A 16 -14.51 -4.80 15.65
N ASP A 17 -14.98 -5.82 14.94
CA ASP A 17 -14.13 -6.86 14.38
C ASP A 17 -13.26 -6.34 13.24
N VAL A 18 -12.15 -7.03 12.96
CA VAL A 18 -11.13 -6.58 12.00
C VAL A 18 -11.73 -6.30 10.62
N GLU A 19 -12.62 -7.18 10.14
CA GLU A 19 -13.31 -7.06 8.86
C GLU A 19 -14.20 -5.80 8.82
N PHE A 20 -15.01 -5.61 9.84
CA PHE A 20 -15.90 -4.45 9.93
C PHE A 20 -15.10 -3.14 10.04
N LEU A 21 -14.04 -3.11 10.84
CA LEU A 21 -13.20 -1.92 10.97
C LEU A 21 -12.45 -1.59 9.68
N GLN A 22 -12.09 -2.60 8.87
CA GLN A 22 -11.48 -2.40 7.56
C GLN A 22 -12.43 -1.66 6.59
N ILE A 23 -13.74 -1.90 6.68
CA ILE A 23 -14.76 -1.13 5.94
C ILE A 23 -14.73 0.36 6.35
N LEU A 24 -14.64 0.64 7.65
CA LEU A 24 -14.63 2.02 8.17
C LEU A 24 -13.29 2.75 7.95
N ALA A 25 -12.19 2.03 7.73
CA ALA A 25 -10.86 2.60 7.68
C ALA A 25 -10.62 3.55 6.49
N GLN A 26 -11.35 3.40 5.38
CA GLN A 26 -11.11 4.09 4.11
C GLN A 26 -9.64 3.97 3.65
N GLY A 27 -9.17 2.72 3.55
CA GLY A 27 -7.78 2.36 3.27
C GLY A 27 -7.30 1.30 4.27
N SER A 28 -5.99 1.05 4.34
CA SER A 28 -5.44 -0.02 5.19
C SER A 28 -5.77 0.20 6.67
N LEU A 29 -6.43 -0.78 7.31
CA LEU A 29 -6.77 -0.71 8.74
C LEU A 29 -5.54 -0.52 9.61
N LYS A 30 -4.39 -1.14 9.28
CA LYS A 30 -3.14 -1.00 10.05
C LYS A 30 -2.64 0.45 10.18
N GLN A 31 -3.02 1.32 9.26
CA GLN A 31 -2.65 2.75 9.26
C GLN A 31 -3.76 3.62 9.85
N ASN A 32 -5.02 3.17 9.75
CA ASN A 32 -6.20 3.96 10.08
C ASN A 32 -7.00 3.42 11.28
N LEU A 33 -6.50 2.43 12.02
CA LEU A 33 -7.18 1.78 13.12
C LEU A 33 -7.77 2.78 14.14
N PRO A 34 -7.03 3.80 14.63
CA PRO A 34 -7.62 4.77 15.55
C PRO A 34 -8.80 5.54 14.96
N LYS A 35 -8.81 5.80 13.65
CA LYS A 35 -9.94 6.45 12.99
C LYS A 35 -11.11 5.48 12.86
N ALA A 36 -10.87 4.26 12.38
CA ALA A 36 -11.90 3.23 12.23
C ALA A 36 -12.64 2.96 13.55
N VAL A 37 -11.90 2.80 14.66
CA VAL A 37 -12.52 2.58 15.98
C VAL A 37 -13.33 3.81 16.42
N ARG A 38 -12.86 5.05 16.18
CA ARG A 38 -13.67 6.25 16.49
C ARG A 38 -14.98 6.28 15.70
N LEU A 39 -14.93 5.97 14.41
CA LEU A 39 -16.12 5.92 13.56
C LEU A 39 -17.10 4.86 14.07
N TRP A 40 -16.60 3.67 14.44
CA TRP A 40 -17.41 2.62 15.05
C TRP A 40 -18.09 3.10 16.35
N VAL A 41 -17.35 3.75 17.26
CA VAL A 41 -17.94 4.30 18.49
C VAL A 41 -19.02 5.34 18.17
N ILE A 42 -18.78 6.23 17.20
CA ILE A 42 -19.80 7.19 16.77
C ILE A 42 -21.04 6.47 16.24
N LEU A 43 -20.88 5.44 15.41
CA LEU A 43 -22.00 4.64 14.89
C LEU A 43 -22.79 3.95 16.01
N ARG A 44 -22.12 3.27 16.96
CA ARG A 44 -22.79 2.70 18.14
C ARG A 44 -23.51 3.77 18.95
N SER A 45 -22.93 4.96 19.11
CA SER A 45 -23.60 6.05 19.85
C SER A 45 -24.86 6.59 19.17
N LEU A 46 -24.93 6.53 17.84
CA LEU A 46 -26.06 7.09 17.07
C LEU A 46 -27.15 6.05 16.82
N TYR A 47 -26.74 4.82 16.52
CA TYR A 47 -27.58 3.75 15.99
C TYR A 47 -27.61 2.50 16.87
N GLY A 48 -26.85 2.46 17.97
CA GLY A 48 -26.89 1.33 18.91
C GLY A 48 -28.29 1.07 19.48
N SER A 49 -28.45 -0.10 20.09
CA SER A 49 -29.66 -0.49 20.79
C SER A 49 -29.88 0.42 22.01
N GLU A 50 -31.11 0.46 22.52
CA GLU A 50 -31.44 1.23 23.73
C GLU A 50 -30.67 0.75 24.97
N ALA A 51 -30.18 -0.51 24.94
CA ALA A 51 -29.37 -1.07 26.01
C ALA A 51 -27.86 -0.77 25.85
N ASP A 52 -27.43 -0.17 24.74
CA ASP A 52 -26.01 0.11 24.51
C ASP A 52 -25.51 1.24 25.44
N PRO A 53 -24.43 1.02 26.21
CA PRO A 53 -23.94 1.99 27.19
C PRO A 53 -23.38 3.28 26.56
N VAL A 54 -23.18 3.29 25.24
CA VAL A 54 -22.65 4.42 24.47
C VAL A 54 -23.72 5.17 23.69
N LYS A 55 -24.96 4.65 23.66
CA LYS A 55 -26.08 5.25 22.93
C LYS A 55 -26.37 6.63 23.49
N VAL A 56 -26.57 7.61 22.59
CA VAL A 56 -27.01 8.94 22.96
C VAL A 56 -28.38 9.27 22.38
N GLU A 57 -29.23 9.83 23.22
CA GLU A 57 -30.55 10.31 22.84
C GLU A 57 -30.45 11.57 21.99
N LEU A 58 -30.50 11.38 20.67
CA LEU A 58 -30.50 12.42 19.65
C LEU A 58 -31.63 12.18 18.66
N GLY A 59 -32.34 13.25 18.30
CA GLY A 59 -33.32 13.23 17.22
C GLY A 59 -32.71 12.87 15.87
N ASN A 60 -33.56 12.69 14.86
CA ASN A 60 -33.12 12.31 13.51
C ASN A 60 -32.13 13.33 12.91
N LYS A 61 -32.35 14.62 13.17
CA LYS A 61 -31.42 15.71 12.82
C LYS A 61 -30.68 16.17 14.06
N PHE A 62 -29.35 16.31 13.97
CA PHE A 62 -28.51 16.75 15.07
C PHE A 62 -27.28 17.52 14.57
N THR A 63 -26.67 18.32 15.43
CA THR A 63 -25.37 18.96 15.18
C THR A 63 -24.26 18.25 15.95
N TYR A 64 -23.00 18.54 15.57
CA TYR A 64 -21.84 18.10 16.35
C TYR A 64 -21.94 18.49 17.83
N ASN A 65 -22.44 19.69 18.13
CA ASN A 65 -22.56 20.16 19.51
C ASN A 65 -23.61 19.37 20.29
N ASP A 66 -24.73 19.02 19.64
CA ASP A 66 -25.78 18.20 20.26
C ASP A 66 -25.21 16.83 20.66
N TRP A 67 -24.50 16.18 19.74
CA TRP A 67 -23.83 14.90 20.01
C TRP A 67 -22.80 15.02 21.14
N CYS A 68 -21.89 15.99 21.09
CA CYS A 68 -20.89 16.19 22.14
C CYS A 68 -21.51 16.47 23.52
N SER A 69 -22.61 17.22 23.58
CA SER A 69 -23.27 17.55 24.85
C SER A 69 -23.91 16.35 25.54
N ARG A 70 -24.19 15.27 24.79
CA ARG A 70 -24.76 14.03 25.30
C ARG A 70 -23.72 12.94 25.49
N PHE A 71 -22.72 12.89 24.62
CA PHE A 71 -21.72 11.82 24.61
C PHE A 71 -20.58 12.02 25.62
N PHE A 72 -20.26 13.27 25.96
CA PHE A 72 -19.21 13.62 26.93
C PHE A 72 -19.81 14.25 28.20
N THR A 73 -19.21 13.96 29.35
CA THR A 73 -19.67 14.48 30.66
C THR A 73 -19.41 15.98 30.86
N GLY A 74 -18.66 16.64 29.96
CA GLY A 74 -18.35 18.07 30.05
C GLY A 74 -18.22 18.76 28.70
N PHE A 75 -19.35 19.16 28.09
CA PHE A 75 -19.39 19.80 26.76
C PHE A 75 -18.38 20.94 26.54
N ASN A 76 -18.16 21.79 27.57
CA ASN A 76 -17.27 22.95 27.47
C ASN A 76 -15.80 22.57 27.16
N TYR A 77 -15.38 21.37 27.56
CA TYR A 77 -14.02 20.86 27.30
C TYR A 77 -13.85 20.37 25.86
N HIS A 78 -14.95 20.10 25.15
CA HIS A 78 -14.97 19.53 23.79
C HIS A 78 -15.50 20.50 22.72
N LYS A 79 -15.91 21.72 23.11
CA LYS A 79 -16.52 22.71 22.22
C LYS A 79 -15.53 23.38 21.24
N ASN A 80 -14.26 23.47 21.65
CA ASN A 80 -13.22 24.23 20.96
C ASN A 80 -12.26 23.33 20.18
N ASP A 81 -11.41 23.92 19.32
CA ASP A 81 -10.34 23.22 18.58
C ASP A 81 -9.12 22.94 19.50
N ILE A 82 -9.35 22.44 20.72
CA ILE A 82 -8.33 22.11 21.72
C ILE A 82 -8.53 20.65 22.14
N ILE A 83 -7.44 19.91 22.32
CA ILE A 83 -7.50 18.55 22.86
C ILE A 83 -7.88 18.65 24.35
N PRO A 84 -8.94 17.98 24.80
CA PRO A 84 -9.37 18.05 26.19
C PRO A 84 -8.27 17.51 27.12
N HIS A 85 -7.98 18.23 28.20
CA HIS A 85 -7.16 17.70 29.28
C HIS A 85 -7.98 16.70 30.11
N ASN A 86 -7.32 15.99 31.01
CA ASN A 86 -8.01 15.06 31.89
C ASN A 86 -8.91 15.82 32.89
N HIS A 87 -10.20 15.89 32.57
CA HIS A 87 -11.24 16.59 33.34
C HIS A 87 -12.14 15.67 34.18
N ASP A 88 -12.31 14.41 33.77
CA ASP A 88 -13.23 13.44 34.36
C ASP A 88 -12.81 12.05 33.87
N SER A 89 -12.57 11.13 34.82
CA SER A 89 -12.17 9.75 34.54
C SER A 89 -13.28 8.92 33.90
N ASN A 90 -14.54 9.30 34.11
CA ASN A 90 -15.70 8.60 33.54
C ASN A 90 -16.09 9.12 32.16
N CYS A 91 -15.43 10.18 31.68
CA CYS A 91 -15.72 10.72 30.36
C CYS A 91 -15.23 9.78 29.26
N SER A 92 -16.04 9.59 28.22
CA SER A 92 -15.72 8.79 27.03
C SER A 92 -14.39 9.17 26.35
N CYS A 93 -13.90 10.40 26.54
CA CYS A 93 -12.60 10.82 26.01
C CYS A 93 -11.40 10.24 26.76
N HIS A 94 -11.59 9.69 27.97
CA HIS A 94 -10.52 9.06 28.75
C HIS A 94 -10.26 7.61 28.31
N LYS A 95 -11.27 6.93 27.77
CA LYS A 95 -11.15 5.56 27.24
C LYS A 95 -10.16 5.50 26.09
N THR A 96 -9.23 4.55 26.20
CA THR A 96 -8.20 4.26 25.19
C THR A 96 -8.79 3.45 24.04
N MET A 97 -8.00 3.24 22.97
CA MET A 97 -8.45 2.43 21.85
C MET A 97 -8.71 0.97 22.24
N THR A 98 -7.86 0.40 23.11
CA THR A 98 -8.05 -0.96 23.62
C THR A 98 -9.29 -1.08 24.50
N ASP A 99 -9.58 -0.06 25.31
CA ASP A 99 -10.79 -0.06 26.14
C ASP A 99 -12.05 -0.10 25.27
N TRP A 100 -12.05 0.59 24.13
CA TRP A 100 -13.16 0.54 23.17
C TRP A 100 -13.23 -0.76 22.38
N LEU A 101 -12.10 -1.25 21.88
CA LEU A 101 -12.05 -2.48 21.08
C LEU A 101 -12.52 -3.69 21.87
N PHE A 102 -12.20 -3.75 23.16
CA PHE A 102 -12.39 -4.94 24.00
C PHE A 102 -13.34 -4.67 25.18
N GLU A 103 -14.23 -3.68 25.04
CA GLU A 103 -15.27 -3.40 26.03
C GLU A 103 -16.18 -4.64 26.17
N PRO A 104 -16.36 -5.22 27.37
CA PRO A 104 -17.01 -6.53 27.52
C PRO A 104 -18.43 -6.65 26.96
N SER A 105 -19.18 -5.55 26.88
CA SER A 105 -20.58 -5.56 26.45
C SER A 105 -20.79 -5.33 24.96
N ILE A 106 -19.86 -4.66 24.29
CA ILE A 106 -20.04 -4.17 22.91
C ILE A 106 -18.81 -4.35 22.01
N GLY A 107 -17.67 -4.70 22.60
CA GLY A 107 -16.39 -4.90 21.92
C GLY A 107 -16.18 -6.33 21.44
N SER A 108 -15.04 -6.56 20.81
CA SER A 108 -14.61 -7.86 20.32
C SER A 108 -13.80 -8.63 21.38
N ASN A 109 -13.65 -9.94 21.20
CA ASN A 109 -12.73 -10.74 22.00
C ASN A 109 -11.27 -10.37 21.68
N ASP A 110 -10.48 -10.00 22.70
CA ASP A 110 -9.10 -9.54 22.53
C ASP A 110 -8.20 -10.56 21.79
N ASN A 111 -8.27 -11.84 22.16
CA ASN A 111 -7.41 -12.87 21.58
C ASN A 111 -7.79 -13.18 20.13
N GLU A 112 -9.08 -13.30 19.85
CA GLU A 112 -9.57 -13.57 18.50
C GLU A 112 -9.29 -12.39 17.57
N TRP A 113 -9.56 -11.16 18.03
CA TRP A 113 -9.31 -9.96 17.26
C TRP A 113 -7.83 -9.81 16.90
N LYS A 114 -6.92 -10.00 17.87
CA LYS A 114 -5.47 -9.97 17.63
C LYS A 114 -5.03 -11.04 16.63
N LYS A 115 -5.60 -12.25 16.73
CA LYS A 115 -5.31 -13.35 15.81
C LYS A 115 -5.74 -13.00 14.38
N SER A 116 -6.98 -12.53 14.18
CA SER A 116 -7.49 -12.13 12.87
C SER A 116 -6.68 -10.98 12.27
N PHE A 117 -6.29 -10.01 13.10
CA PHE A 117 -5.47 -8.89 12.65
C PHE A 117 -4.09 -9.33 12.15
N LEU A 118 -3.42 -10.24 12.88
CA LEU A 118 -2.10 -10.76 12.51
C LEU A 118 -2.14 -11.68 11.28
N GLN A 119 -3.29 -12.32 11.00
CA GLN A 119 -3.48 -13.08 9.76
C GLN A 119 -3.52 -12.15 8.54
N LEU A 120 -4.22 -11.02 8.65
CA LEU A 120 -4.43 -10.09 7.53
C LEU A 120 -3.28 -9.09 7.32
N TYR A 121 -2.51 -8.76 8.36
CA TYR A 121 -1.42 -7.80 8.28
C TYR A 121 -0.09 -8.41 8.76
N PRO A 122 0.96 -8.41 7.91
CA PRO A 122 2.29 -8.93 8.28
C PRO A 122 3.01 -7.93 9.19
N VAL A 123 2.59 -7.86 10.46
CA VAL A 123 3.19 -7.05 11.53
C VAL A 123 3.65 -7.94 12.66
N THR A 124 4.68 -7.54 13.39
CA THR A 124 5.12 -8.28 14.57
C THR A 124 4.17 -8.05 15.74
N THR A 125 4.14 -8.98 16.71
CA THR A 125 3.37 -8.82 17.96
C THR A 125 3.71 -7.51 18.68
N GLN A 126 4.98 -7.08 18.63
CA GLN A 126 5.41 -5.80 19.20
C GLN A 126 4.82 -4.60 18.44
N GLN A 127 4.79 -4.66 17.11
CA GLN A 127 4.18 -3.60 16.29
C GLN A 127 2.67 -3.52 16.53
N LEU A 128 1.99 -4.66 16.65
CA LEU A 128 0.57 -4.69 17.03
C LEU A 128 0.34 -4.10 18.43
N HIS A 129 1.19 -4.46 19.40
CA HIS A 129 1.13 -3.90 20.74
C HIS A 129 1.33 -2.36 20.72
N ASN A 130 2.25 -1.86 19.90
CA ASN A 130 2.44 -0.41 19.72
C ASN A 130 1.22 0.23 19.06
N LEU A 131 0.65 -0.40 18.03
CA LEU A 131 -0.55 0.08 17.36
C LEU A 131 -1.72 0.19 18.33
N LEU A 132 -1.95 -0.84 19.15
CA LEU A 132 -3.05 -0.87 20.12
C LEU A 132 -2.90 0.20 21.22
N ASN A 133 -1.68 0.44 21.71
CA ASN A 133 -1.46 1.41 22.79
C ASN A 133 -1.27 2.86 22.32
N CYS A 134 -0.64 3.07 21.16
CA CYS A 134 -0.20 4.38 20.68
C CYS A 134 -0.92 4.82 19.39
N GLY A 135 -1.70 3.94 18.77
CA GLY A 135 -2.33 4.19 17.48
C GLY A 135 -1.36 4.22 16.28
N THR A 136 -0.11 3.76 16.46
CA THR A 136 0.93 3.74 15.42
C THR A 136 1.83 2.52 15.56
N LEU A 137 2.33 1.99 14.43
CA LEU A 137 3.21 0.81 14.41
C LEU A 137 4.64 1.12 14.93
N SER A 138 5.07 2.37 14.84
CA SER A 138 6.42 2.83 15.19
C SER A 138 6.38 3.78 16.38
N VAL A 139 7.17 3.48 17.42
CA VAL A 139 7.43 4.43 18.51
C VAL A 139 8.79 5.07 18.21
N ASN A 140 8.83 6.39 18.03
CA ASN A 140 10.10 7.11 17.85
C ASN A 140 10.95 6.92 19.12
N LYS A 141 12.19 6.47 18.97
CA LYS A 141 13.08 6.04 20.07
C LYS A 141 13.55 7.17 21.02
N GLU A 142 13.16 8.44 20.80
CA GLU A 142 13.79 9.59 21.46
C GLU A 142 12.86 10.50 22.27
N SER A 143 11.57 10.18 22.48
CA SER A 143 10.75 10.99 23.39
C SER A 143 9.61 10.20 24.02
N GLU A 144 9.74 10.04 25.34
CA GLU A 144 8.72 9.65 26.31
C GLU A 144 8.16 8.21 26.20
N LYS A 145 7.87 7.62 27.38
CA LYS A 145 7.18 6.32 27.49
C LYS A 145 5.90 6.36 26.63
N PRO A 146 5.50 5.24 25.99
CA PRO A 146 4.24 5.16 25.26
C PRO A 146 3.08 5.54 26.19
N GLN A 147 2.63 6.79 26.08
CA GLN A 147 1.56 7.31 26.92
C GLN A 147 0.25 6.92 26.26
N LYS A 148 -0.51 6.05 26.94
CA LYS A 148 -1.87 5.70 26.52
C LYS A 148 -2.68 6.98 26.37
N LYS A 149 -3.09 7.31 25.15
CA LYS A 149 -3.93 8.49 24.87
C LYS A 149 -5.37 8.04 24.70
N GLY A 150 -6.30 8.77 25.30
CA GLY A 150 -7.72 8.58 25.10
C GLY A 150 -8.09 8.69 23.62
N LEU A 151 -8.78 7.69 23.08
CA LEU A 151 -9.07 7.59 21.64
C LEU A 151 -9.85 8.80 21.14
N LEU A 152 -10.82 9.24 21.96
CA LEU A 152 -11.76 10.33 21.70
C LEU A 152 -11.30 11.66 22.30
N ALA A 153 -10.11 11.74 22.90
CA ALA A 153 -9.48 13.01 23.28
C ALA A 153 -8.92 13.70 22.02
N LYS A 154 -9.81 14.26 21.21
CA LYS A 154 -9.52 14.89 19.92
C LYS A 154 -10.13 16.27 19.82
N THR A 155 -9.64 17.07 18.87
CA THR A 155 -10.21 18.40 18.60
C THR A 155 -11.56 18.27 17.91
N ARG A 156 -12.38 19.33 17.99
CA ARG A 156 -13.62 19.45 17.22
C ARG A 156 -13.41 19.21 15.72
N ARG A 157 -12.33 19.75 15.13
CA ARG A 157 -12.02 19.54 13.71
C ARG A 157 -11.83 18.07 13.35
N ASN A 158 -11.18 17.28 14.20
CA ASN A 158 -11.02 15.84 13.98
C ASN A 158 -12.38 15.13 13.92
N PHE A 159 -13.27 15.43 14.86
CA PHE A 159 -14.61 14.86 14.84
C PHE A 159 -15.43 15.32 13.64
N GLN A 160 -15.30 16.57 13.20
CA GLN A 160 -15.95 17.03 11.96
C GLN A 160 -15.50 16.20 10.75
N TYR A 161 -14.21 15.87 10.63
CA TYR A 161 -13.73 14.96 9.60
C TYR A 161 -14.27 13.53 9.78
N ASP A 162 -14.38 13.04 11.01
CA ASP A 162 -14.96 11.72 11.28
C ASP A 162 -16.45 11.67 10.87
N PHE A 163 -17.24 12.69 11.21
CA PHE A 163 -18.64 12.80 10.75
C PHE A 163 -18.76 12.94 9.23
N GLN A 164 -17.89 13.72 8.58
CA GLN A 164 -17.83 13.80 7.12
C GLN A 164 -17.48 12.45 6.48
N THR A 165 -16.61 11.67 7.14
CA THR A 165 -16.28 10.31 6.72
C THR A 165 -17.53 9.42 6.77
N LEU A 166 -18.30 9.46 7.85
CA LEU A 166 -19.58 8.73 7.95
C LEU A 166 -20.58 9.15 6.88
N VAL A 167 -20.61 10.44 6.53
CA VAL A 167 -21.46 10.94 5.43
C VAL A 167 -21.01 10.37 4.09
N SER A 168 -19.70 10.37 3.80
CA SER A 168 -19.17 9.79 2.55
C SER A 168 -19.41 8.28 2.44
N LEU A 169 -19.47 7.57 3.57
CA LEU A 169 -19.75 6.14 3.64
C LEU A 169 -21.25 5.82 3.61
N GLY A 170 -22.12 6.83 3.54
CA GLY A 170 -23.58 6.64 3.51
C GLY A 170 -24.22 6.34 4.86
N TRP A 171 -23.49 6.47 5.98
CA TRP A 171 -24.03 6.28 7.33
C TRP A 171 -24.76 7.51 7.87
N LEU A 172 -24.55 8.68 7.27
CA LEU A 172 -25.20 9.94 7.62
C LEU A 172 -25.47 10.76 6.37
N GLN A 173 -26.42 11.68 6.44
CA GLN A 173 -26.59 12.75 5.45
C GLN A 173 -26.26 14.11 6.08
N THR A 174 -26.07 15.14 5.25
CA THR A 174 -25.82 16.51 5.75
C THR A 174 -26.73 17.53 5.10
N GLU A 175 -27.13 18.51 5.89
CA GLU A 175 -27.86 19.70 5.45
C GLU A 175 -27.14 20.95 5.97
N LYS A 176 -27.00 21.98 5.12
CA LYS A 176 -26.45 23.28 5.54
C LYS A 176 -27.60 24.23 5.86
N VAL A 177 -27.74 24.58 7.13
CA VAL A 177 -28.79 25.48 7.62
C VAL A 177 -28.20 26.85 7.92
N LYS A 178 -28.86 27.93 7.51
CA LYS A 178 -28.44 29.30 7.86
C LYS A 178 -28.56 29.50 9.37
N SER A 179 -27.50 29.96 10.02
CA SER A 179 -27.49 30.09 11.48
C SER A 179 -28.28 31.29 11.98
N GLU A 180 -28.47 32.33 11.15
CA GLU A 180 -29.26 33.54 11.43
C GLU A 180 -29.49 34.35 10.12
N PRO A 181 -30.54 35.20 10.03
CA PRO A 181 -30.84 35.99 8.82
C PRO A 181 -29.77 37.05 8.47
N THR A 182 -28.97 37.47 9.44
CA THR A 182 -28.06 38.62 9.37
C THR A 182 -26.60 38.26 9.10
N HIS A 183 -26.23 36.98 9.13
CA HIS A 183 -24.86 36.52 8.90
C HIS A 183 -24.78 35.34 7.93
N ASN A 184 -23.87 35.40 6.96
CA ASN A 184 -23.55 34.32 5.99
C ASN A 184 -22.85 33.09 6.63
N LYS A 185 -23.17 32.75 7.88
CA LYS A 185 -22.67 31.54 8.54
C LYS A 185 -23.69 30.41 8.39
N PHE A 186 -23.22 29.27 7.89
CA PHE A 186 -24.00 28.04 7.79
C PHE A 186 -23.58 27.08 8.91
N LYS A 187 -24.55 26.44 9.55
CA LYS A 187 -24.33 25.31 10.46
C LYS A 187 -24.59 24.01 9.69
N THR A 188 -23.69 23.05 9.83
CA THR A 188 -23.90 21.69 9.33
C THR A 188 -24.79 20.93 10.31
N GLN A 189 -25.95 20.46 9.84
CA GLN A 189 -26.75 19.44 10.51
C GLN A 189 -26.48 18.08 9.87
N TYR A 190 -26.37 17.06 10.69
CA TYR A 190 -26.29 15.66 10.30
C TYR A 190 -27.67 15.03 10.45
N ILE A 191 -28.01 14.12 9.54
CA ILE A 191 -29.29 13.41 9.51
C ILE A 191 -28.98 11.91 9.57
N LYS A 192 -29.64 11.18 10.48
CA LYS A 192 -29.54 9.72 10.54
C LYS A 192 -30.21 9.10 9.30
N VAL A 193 -29.68 7.99 8.83
CA VAL A 193 -30.26 7.25 7.69
C VAL A 193 -31.23 6.20 8.21
N ASP A 194 -32.31 5.97 7.45
CA ASP A 194 -33.32 4.96 7.78
C ASP A 194 -32.94 3.55 7.32
N SER A 195 -31.86 3.42 6.53
CA SER A 195 -31.32 2.15 6.05
C SER A 195 -29.79 2.25 5.99
N PHE A 196 -29.10 1.28 6.56
CA PHE A 196 -27.63 1.23 6.51
C PHE A 196 -27.12 0.97 5.08
N PRO A 197 -25.90 1.42 4.75
CA PRO A 197 -25.31 1.17 3.44
C PRO A 197 -25.21 -0.33 3.14
N ALA A 198 -25.52 -0.72 1.90
CA ALA A 198 -25.58 -2.11 1.44
C ALA A 198 -24.26 -2.89 1.58
N ILE A 199 -23.14 -2.21 1.82
CA ILE A 199 -21.81 -2.77 2.10
C ILE A 199 -21.84 -3.82 3.24
N LEU A 200 -22.84 -3.78 4.13
CA LEU A 200 -22.98 -4.75 5.22
C LEU A 200 -23.67 -6.05 4.80
N MET A 201 -24.46 -6.04 3.72
CA MET A 201 -25.28 -7.18 3.31
C MET A 201 -24.48 -8.22 2.50
N SER A 202 -23.34 -7.84 1.92
CA SER A 202 -22.46 -8.76 1.16
C SER A 202 -21.51 -9.58 2.05
N VAL A 203 -21.25 -9.13 3.29
CA VAL A 203 -20.28 -9.79 4.19
C VAL A 203 -20.83 -11.09 4.78
N SER A 204 -22.17 -11.27 4.83
CA SER A 204 -22.77 -12.43 5.49
C SER A 204 -22.93 -13.68 4.61
N GLU A 205 -22.72 -13.63 3.28
CA GLU A 205 -23.07 -14.76 2.39
C GLU A 205 -21.92 -15.35 1.54
N GLU A 206 -20.75 -14.71 1.43
CA GLU A 206 -19.67 -15.19 0.53
C GLU A 206 -18.27 -15.31 1.15
N VAL A 207 -18.16 -15.58 2.46
CA VAL A 207 -16.87 -15.92 3.08
C VAL A 207 -16.67 -17.44 3.11
N VAL A 208 -16.78 -18.09 1.95
CA VAL A 208 -16.30 -19.46 1.74
C VAL A 208 -15.66 -19.51 0.35
N GLU A 209 -14.37 -19.86 0.31
CA GLU A 209 -13.57 -20.11 -0.90
C GLU A 209 -13.10 -18.91 -1.72
N ASN A 210 -12.22 -18.07 -1.16
CA ASN A 210 -11.20 -17.38 -1.96
C ASN A 210 -9.90 -17.15 -1.17
N GLN A 211 -9.31 -18.23 -0.64
CA GLN A 211 -7.91 -18.23 -0.20
C GLN A 211 -7.00 -18.34 -1.43
N GLY A 212 -6.66 -17.21 -2.07
CA GLY A 212 -5.79 -17.25 -3.24
C GLY A 212 -5.24 -15.93 -3.77
N PHE A 213 -5.68 -14.78 -3.27
CA PHE A 213 -5.27 -13.46 -3.77
C PHE A 213 -4.54 -12.58 -2.74
N GLU A 214 -4.08 -13.15 -1.62
CA GLU A 214 -3.55 -12.38 -0.50
C GLU A 214 -2.14 -11.80 -0.68
N ASN A 215 -1.46 -12.01 -1.80
CA ASN A 215 -0.16 -11.37 -2.03
C ASN A 215 -0.01 -10.98 -3.50
N LEU A 216 0.28 -9.69 -3.72
CA LEU A 216 0.82 -9.09 -4.96
C LEU A 216 -0.11 -8.46 -5.99
N ILE A 217 -1.14 -7.79 -5.50
CA ILE A 217 -1.54 -6.49 -6.05
C ILE A 217 -1.61 -5.55 -4.84
N GLN A 218 -1.36 -4.24 -4.99
CA GLN A 218 -1.71 -3.26 -3.94
C GLN A 218 -3.04 -3.70 -3.34
N ASN A 219 -3.10 -4.07 -2.06
CA ASN A 219 -4.20 -4.89 -1.51
C ASN A 219 -5.59 -4.39 -1.99
N ASP A 220 -5.75 -3.08 -2.08
CA ASP A 220 -6.91 -2.38 -2.63
C ASP A 220 -7.37 -2.81 -4.04
N LEU A 221 -6.49 -3.13 -5.00
CA LEU A 221 -6.86 -3.51 -6.38
C LEU A 221 -7.18 -5.01 -6.50
N ALA A 222 -6.57 -5.89 -5.71
CA ALA A 222 -7.00 -7.29 -5.64
C ALA A 222 -8.42 -7.36 -5.04
N ASP A 223 -8.64 -6.62 -3.95
CA ASP A 223 -9.95 -6.49 -3.33
C ASP A 223 -10.95 -5.89 -4.33
N PHE A 224 -10.58 -4.78 -5.02
CA PHE A 224 -11.44 -4.18 -6.04
C PHE A 224 -11.77 -5.13 -7.19
N PHE A 225 -10.81 -5.95 -7.63
CA PHE A 225 -11.04 -6.94 -8.68
C PHE A 225 -12.00 -8.03 -8.19
N ASN A 226 -11.80 -8.58 -6.99
CA ASN A 226 -12.68 -9.60 -6.44
C ASN A 226 -14.13 -9.09 -6.32
N GLU A 227 -14.31 -7.88 -5.81
CA GLU A 227 -15.62 -7.25 -5.61
C GLU A 227 -16.37 -6.96 -6.92
N PHE A 228 -15.67 -6.47 -7.95
CA PHE A 228 -16.33 -5.98 -9.16
C PHE A 228 -16.14 -6.87 -10.40
N SER A 229 -15.30 -7.91 -10.35
CA SER A 229 -15.04 -8.80 -11.50
C SER A 229 -16.30 -9.52 -11.98
N GLN A 230 -17.24 -9.79 -11.08
CA GLN A 230 -18.50 -10.45 -11.41
C GLN A 230 -19.51 -9.48 -12.04
N LYS A 231 -20.49 -10.06 -12.76
CA LYS A 231 -21.57 -9.28 -13.37
C LYS A 231 -22.52 -8.74 -12.29
N ILE A 232 -22.82 -7.45 -12.35
CA ILE A 232 -23.79 -6.81 -11.45
C ILE A 232 -25.06 -6.53 -12.26
N ASN A 233 -26.16 -7.17 -11.86
CA ASN A 233 -27.43 -7.23 -12.61
C ASN A 233 -27.25 -7.75 -14.03
N HIS A 234 -26.54 -8.88 -14.17
CA HIS A 234 -26.24 -9.56 -15.45
C HIS A 234 -25.36 -8.77 -16.44
N GLU A 235 -24.87 -7.59 -16.06
CA GLU A 235 -24.02 -6.74 -16.88
C GLU A 235 -22.58 -6.70 -16.37
N GLN A 236 -21.60 -6.72 -17.28
CA GLN A 236 -20.20 -6.49 -16.93
C GLN A 236 -19.99 -4.99 -16.70
N ARG A 237 -19.67 -4.60 -15.46
CA ARG A 237 -19.54 -3.19 -15.07
C ARG A 237 -18.12 -2.76 -14.74
N PHE A 238 -17.23 -3.71 -14.53
CA PHE A 238 -15.83 -3.45 -14.29
C PHE A 238 -14.97 -4.10 -15.36
N PHE A 239 -13.97 -3.35 -15.80
CA PHE A 239 -13.00 -3.77 -16.78
C PHE A 239 -11.64 -3.40 -16.23
N LEU A 240 -10.76 -4.40 -16.11
CA LEU A 240 -9.37 -4.18 -15.78
C LEU A 240 -8.57 -4.14 -17.09
N GLU A 241 -8.20 -2.94 -17.51
CA GLU A 241 -7.28 -2.76 -18.62
C GLU A 241 -5.85 -2.66 -18.10
N LEU A 242 -5.06 -3.70 -18.36
CA LEU A 242 -3.62 -3.67 -18.14
C LEU A 242 -2.95 -3.45 -19.48
N GLU A 243 -2.02 -2.49 -19.54
CA GLU A 243 -1.12 -2.41 -20.67
C GLU A 243 -0.34 -3.74 -20.75
N TYR A 244 -0.53 -4.49 -21.84
CA TYR A 244 0.05 -5.81 -22.04
C TYR A 244 0.80 -5.85 -23.37
N ILE A 245 2.11 -6.13 -23.31
CA ILE A 245 3.01 -6.01 -24.48
C ILE A 245 3.44 -7.35 -25.08
N VAL A 246 2.87 -8.47 -24.63
CA VAL A 246 3.23 -9.78 -25.20
C VAL A 246 2.48 -9.99 -26.51
N HIS A 247 3.23 -10.34 -27.55
CA HIS A 247 2.69 -10.57 -28.88
C HIS A 247 1.74 -11.77 -28.90
N GLN A 248 0.66 -11.68 -29.68
CA GLN A 248 -0.42 -12.67 -29.67
C GLN A 248 0.04 -14.12 -29.91
N GLN A 249 1.03 -14.29 -30.78
CA GLN A 249 1.63 -15.59 -31.09
C GLN A 249 2.19 -16.35 -29.86
N PHE A 250 2.53 -15.66 -28.77
CA PHE A 250 3.11 -16.28 -27.57
C PHE A 250 2.09 -16.62 -26.48
N TYR A 251 0.82 -16.19 -26.60
CA TYR A 251 -0.22 -16.48 -25.59
C TYR A 251 -0.44 -17.98 -25.37
N LYS A 252 -0.43 -18.77 -26.45
CA LYS A 252 -0.64 -20.22 -26.37
C LYS A 252 0.42 -20.88 -25.49
N ASN A 253 1.68 -20.51 -25.66
CA ASN A 253 2.80 -21.08 -24.89
C ASN A 253 2.80 -20.56 -23.45
N LEU A 254 2.39 -19.30 -23.24
CA LEU A 254 2.35 -18.68 -21.91
C LEU A 254 1.42 -19.43 -20.95
N ASN A 255 0.23 -19.81 -21.42
CA ASN A 255 -0.70 -20.61 -20.60
C ASN A 255 -0.13 -22.00 -20.28
N ILE A 256 0.55 -22.64 -21.24
CA ILE A 256 1.21 -23.94 -21.03
C ILE A 256 2.30 -23.81 -19.95
N TRP A 257 3.13 -22.76 -20.02
CA TRP A 257 4.17 -22.52 -19.02
C TRP A 257 3.62 -22.21 -17.64
N ILE A 258 2.55 -21.44 -17.54
CA ILE A 258 1.89 -21.17 -16.25
C ILE A 258 1.39 -22.47 -15.62
N GLN A 259 0.72 -23.34 -16.38
CA GLN A 259 0.23 -24.62 -15.86
C GLN A 259 1.39 -25.55 -15.46
N LYS A 260 2.45 -25.60 -16.28
CA LYS A 260 3.62 -26.41 -15.95
C LYS A 260 4.31 -25.93 -14.68
N LEU A 261 4.52 -24.63 -14.51
CA LEU A 261 5.09 -24.04 -13.30
C LEU A 261 4.19 -24.28 -12.07
N LYS A 262 2.87 -24.22 -12.23
CA LYS A 262 1.91 -24.55 -11.16
C LYS A 262 2.10 -25.98 -10.66
N ASN A 263 2.24 -26.94 -11.57
CA ASN A 263 2.49 -28.35 -11.21
C ASN A 263 3.86 -28.52 -10.53
N ILE A 264 4.91 -27.87 -11.05
CA ILE A 264 6.26 -27.90 -10.46
C ILE A 264 6.24 -27.39 -9.01
N TRP A 265 5.48 -26.33 -8.72
CA TRP A 265 5.37 -25.78 -7.36
C TRP A 265 4.51 -26.62 -6.40
N GLN A 266 3.77 -27.61 -6.91
CA GLN A 266 3.05 -28.57 -6.07
C GLN A 266 3.93 -29.74 -5.62
N SER A 267 5.12 -29.91 -6.22
CA SER A 267 6.09 -30.92 -5.82
C SER A 267 6.84 -30.52 -4.54
N GLU A 268 7.10 -31.49 -3.67
CA GLU A 268 7.89 -31.31 -2.44
C GLU A 268 9.02 -32.36 -2.38
N PRO A 269 10.31 -31.95 -2.48
CA PRO A 269 10.79 -30.59 -2.68
C PRO A 269 10.55 -30.08 -4.12
N ILE A 270 10.50 -28.76 -4.29
CA ILE A 270 10.38 -28.13 -5.62
C ILE A 270 11.66 -28.47 -6.43
N PRO A 271 11.55 -29.06 -7.64
CA PRO A 271 12.71 -29.42 -8.43
C PRO A 271 13.35 -28.18 -9.10
N PRO A 272 14.67 -28.20 -9.35
CA PRO A 272 15.28 -27.25 -10.27
C PRO A 272 14.78 -27.53 -11.69
N ILE A 273 14.78 -26.51 -12.53
CA ILE A 273 14.35 -26.62 -13.92
C ILE A 273 15.44 -26.12 -14.86
N LYS A 274 15.52 -26.72 -16.04
CA LYS A 274 16.22 -26.16 -17.19
C LYS A 274 15.20 -25.39 -18.04
N ILE A 275 15.50 -24.13 -18.33
CA ILE A 275 14.71 -23.33 -19.27
C ILE A 275 15.55 -23.00 -20.50
N THR A 276 14.92 -23.06 -21.67
CA THR A 276 15.50 -22.47 -22.88
C THR A 276 14.92 -21.07 -23.04
N TYR A 277 15.77 -20.04 -22.98
CA TYR A 277 15.33 -18.64 -22.87
C TYR A 277 16.02 -17.73 -23.89
N VAL A 278 15.24 -16.87 -24.53
CA VAL A 278 15.74 -15.85 -25.46
C VAL A 278 15.92 -14.51 -24.73
N SER A 279 17.17 -14.07 -24.60
CA SER A 279 17.50 -12.81 -23.92
C SER A 279 17.06 -11.58 -24.71
N ALA A 280 16.90 -10.43 -24.03
CA ALA A 280 16.45 -9.20 -24.69
C ALA A 280 17.39 -8.70 -25.79
N SER A 281 18.70 -8.90 -25.63
CA SER A 281 19.72 -8.48 -26.60
C SER A 281 19.65 -9.28 -27.90
N ASN A 282 19.16 -10.52 -27.85
CA ASN A 282 19.11 -11.42 -29.00
C ASN A 282 17.68 -11.57 -29.56
N PHE A 283 16.67 -11.02 -28.87
CA PHE A 283 15.26 -11.15 -29.23
C PHE A 283 14.84 -10.38 -30.50
N GLN A 284 15.69 -9.51 -31.05
CA GLN A 284 15.30 -8.59 -32.14
C GLN A 284 14.90 -9.30 -33.45
N ASN A 285 15.32 -10.56 -33.67
CA ASN A 285 15.06 -11.25 -34.94
C ASN A 285 14.05 -12.41 -34.84
N TYR A 286 13.48 -12.72 -33.67
CA TYR A 286 12.55 -13.86 -33.43
C TYR A 286 13.03 -15.25 -33.87
N GLN A 287 14.27 -15.37 -34.37
CA GLN A 287 14.91 -16.57 -34.92
C GLN A 287 15.94 -17.19 -33.98
N ASP A 288 16.15 -16.60 -32.80
CA ASP A 288 17.07 -17.16 -31.81
C ASP A 288 16.43 -18.39 -31.13
N GLU A 289 17.16 -19.50 -31.15
CA GLU A 289 16.79 -20.75 -30.50
C GLU A 289 16.83 -20.62 -28.97
N GLY A 290 17.54 -19.60 -28.45
CA GLY A 290 17.70 -19.33 -27.03
C GLY A 290 18.85 -20.13 -26.42
N GLU A 291 19.16 -19.81 -25.16
CA GLU A 291 20.18 -20.51 -24.38
C GLU A 291 19.53 -21.25 -23.21
N ASP A 292 20.17 -22.34 -22.79
CA ASP A 292 19.71 -23.12 -21.63
C ASP A 292 20.24 -22.54 -20.32
N TYR A 293 19.35 -22.43 -19.34
CA TYR A 293 19.63 -21.97 -17.98
C TYR A 293 19.02 -22.92 -16.96
N ILE A 294 19.83 -23.38 -16.02
CA ILE A 294 19.40 -24.12 -14.83
C ILE A 294 19.06 -23.12 -13.73
N ILE A 295 17.80 -23.19 -13.27
CA ILE A 295 17.23 -22.26 -12.32
C ILE A 295 16.34 -22.98 -11.31
N TYR A 296 16.13 -22.33 -10.16
CA TYR A 296 15.12 -22.69 -9.19
C TYR A 296 13.93 -21.72 -9.35
N PRO A 297 12.74 -22.20 -9.76
CA PRO A 297 11.59 -21.34 -10.04
C PRO A 297 10.93 -20.88 -8.73
N VAL A 298 10.92 -19.57 -8.47
CA VAL A 298 10.42 -19.05 -7.18
C VAL A 298 8.98 -18.56 -7.27
N CYS A 299 8.68 -17.66 -8.22
CA CYS A 299 7.32 -17.12 -8.39
C CYS A 299 7.16 -16.38 -9.72
N ILE A 300 5.90 -16.10 -10.10
CA ILE A 300 5.57 -15.22 -11.21
C ILE A 300 5.21 -13.82 -10.69
N TYR A 301 5.70 -12.80 -11.37
CA TYR A 301 5.31 -11.40 -11.18
C TYR A 301 4.77 -10.82 -12.49
N TYR A 302 3.60 -10.20 -12.44
CA TYR A 302 3.18 -9.29 -13.49
C TYR A 302 3.81 -7.91 -13.26
N SER A 303 4.69 -7.49 -14.16
CA SER A 303 5.34 -6.18 -14.06
C SER A 303 5.76 -5.69 -15.43
N GLN A 304 5.92 -4.38 -15.63
CA GLN A 304 6.38 -3.84 -16.92
C GLN A 304 5.58 -4.36 -18.11
N ARG A 305 4.26 -4.54 -17.94
CA ARG A 305 3.34 -4.96 -18.99
C ARG A 305 3.52 -6.42 -19.48
N ALA A 306 4.22 -7.27 -18.71
CA ALA A 306 4.41 -8.69 -19.02
C ALA A 306 4.58 -9.55 -17.75
N PRO A 307 4.34 -10.87 -17.82
CA PRO A 307 4.62 -11.78 -16.72
C PRO A 307 6.08 -12.25 -16.73
N TYR A 308 6.71 -12.28 -15.56
CA TYR A 308 8.09 -12.66 -15.33
C TYR A 308 8.18 -13.81 -14.32
N LEU A 309 8.92 -14.86 -14.64
CA LEU A 309 9.33 -15.91 -13.73
C LEU A 309 10.57 -15.41 -13.01
N PHE A 310 10.41 -15.04 -11.74
CA PHE A 310 11.55 -14.81 -10.88
C PHE A 310 12.12 -16.14 -10.41
N ALA A 311 13.42 -16.27 -10.59
CA ALA A 311 14.15 -17.48 -10.26
C ALA A 311 15.51 -17.14 -9.67
N TYR A 312 16.04 -18.06 -8.88
CA TYR A 312 17.43 -18.05 -8.44
C TYR A 312 18.18 -19.08 -9.28
N GLY A 313 19.33 -18.74 -9.85
CA GLY A 313 20.06 -19.69 -10.69
C GLY A 313 20.99 -19.00 -11.65
N GLN A 314 21.34 -19.69 -12.74
CA GLN A 314 22.12 -19.08 -13.81
C GLN A 314 21.40 -17.85 -14.35
N THR A 315 22.15 -16.84 -14.81
CA THR A 315 21.60 -15.63 -15.44
C THR A 315 22.18 -15.44 -16.84
N PRO A 316 21.45 -14.80 -17.78
CA PRO A 316 21.99 -14.43 -19.08
C PRO A 316 23.29 -13.64 -18.97
N LYS A 317 24.28 -13.97 -19.81
CA LYS A 317 25.62 -13.37 -19.78
C LYS A 317 25.57 -11.91 -20.24
N ASN A 318 26.02 -10.99 -19.37
CA ASN A 318 26.44 -9.64 -19.80
C ASN A 318 27.98 -9.50 -19.79
N SER A 319 28.71 -10.49 -19.27
CA SER A 319 30.18 -10.53 -19.17
C SER A 319 30.64 -11.99 -19.05
N SER A 320 31.93 -12.24 -19.25
CA SER A 320 32.60 -13.52 -19.56
C SER A 320 32.39 -14.73 -18.63
N SER A 321 31.56 -14.64 -17.59
CA SER A 321 31.21 -15.76 -16.71
C SER A 321 29.72 -15.76 -16.34
N MET A 322 29.09 -16.94 -16.41
CA MET A 322 27.71 -17.16 -16.01
C MET A 322 27.63 -17.04 -14.47
N LYS A 323 26.78 -16.13 -13.97
CA LYS A 323 26.62 -15.88 -12.54
C LYS A 323 25.39 -16.61 -12.02
N ILE A 324 25.47 -17.11 -10.79
CA ILE A 324 24.31 -17.63 -10.04
C ILE A 324 23.72 -16.50 -9.20
N ASN A 325 22.53 -16.01 -9.56
CA ASN A 325 21.85 -14.94 -8.83
C ASN A 325 20.33 -14.93 -9.12
N TRP A 326 19.61 -14.00 -8.49
CA TRP A 326 18.24 -13.67 -8.84
C TRP A 326 18.13 -13.10 -10.25
N TYR A 327 17.15 -13.57 -11.02
CA TYR A 327 16.82 -13.03 -12.33
C TYR A 327 15.32 -13.15 -12.62
N GLY A 328 14.79 -12.19 -13.37
CA GLY A 328 13.40 -12.20 -13.85
C GLY A 328 13.36 -12.57 -15.33
N TYR A 329 12.90 -13.78 -15.62
CA TYR A 329 12.72 -14.30 -16.98
C TYR A 329 11.35 -13.94 -17.52
N ARG A 330 11.26 -13.23 -18.64
CA ARG A 330 9.97 -12.99 -19.30
C ARG A 330 9.35 -14.30 -19.77
N LEU A 331 8.15 -14.66 -19.30
CA LEU A 331 7.54 -15.95 -19.64
C LEU A 331 7.33 -16.12 -21.14
N ASP A 332 7.01 -15.03 -21.85
CA ASP A 332 6.81 -15.05 -23.30
C ASP A 332 8.08 -15.31 -24.11
N ARG A 333 9.25 -15.28 -23.47
CA ARG A 333 10.55 -15.56 -24.09
C ARG A 333 11.12 -16.94 -23.70
N ILE A 334 10.40 -17.70 -22.88
CA ILE A 334 10.74 -19.08 -22.57
C ILE A 334 10.22 -19.97 -23.71
N LYS A 335 11.12 -20.78 -24.28
CA LYS A 335 10.86 -21.72 -25.36
C LYS A 335 10.59 -23.13 -24.86
N ASN A 336 11.21 -23.50 -23.73
CA ASN A 336 11.05 -24.80 -23.11
C ASN A 336 11.28 -24.73 -21.59
N ILE A 337 10.64 -25.65 -20.86
CA ILE A 337 10.86 -25.90 -19.43
C ILE A 337 11.03 -27.41 -19.27
N GLU A 338 12.10 -27.85 -18.62
CA GLU A 338 12.38 -29.25 -18.29
C GLU A 338 12.67 -29.36 -16.79
N GLU A 339 12.06 -30.32 -16.12
CA GLU A 339 12.31 -30.61 -14.70
C GLU A 339 13.60 -31.41 -14.57
N LEU A 340 14.43 -31.07 -13.59
CA LEU A 340 15.69 -31.74 -13.33
C LEU A 340 15.67 -32.38 -11.94
N GLU A 341 16.35 -33.51 -11.82
CA GLU A 341 16.62 -34.11 -10.51
C GLU A 341 17.73 -33.33 -9.79
N TRP A 342 17.55 -33.06 -8.49
CA TRP A 342 18.56 -32.36 -7.68
C TRP A 342 19.93 -33.04 -7.71
N SER A 343 19.97 -34.37 -7.82
CA SER A 343 21.20 -35.17 -7.89
C SER A 343 22.01 -34.95 -9.18
N LEU A 344 21.36 -34.46 -10.25
CA LEU A 344 21.98 -34.23 -11.55
C LEU A 344 22.48 -32.79 -11.72
N VAL A 345 22.15 -31.89 -10.79
CA VAL A 345 22.55 -30.48 -10.86
C VAL A 345 23.87 -30.25 -10.11
N ASN A 346 24.93 -29.98 -10.87
CA ASN A 346 26.24 -29.62 -10.31
C ASN A 346 26.58 -28.16 -10.64
N LEU A 347 26.11 -27.23 -9.82
CA LEU A 347 26.37 -25.80 -9.97
C LEU A 347 26.86 -25.17 -8.65
N PRO A 348 27.89 -24.31 -8.70
CA PRO A 348 28.42 -23.67 -7.50
C PRO A 348 27.37 -22.73 -6.90
N ASN A 349 27.24 -22.73 -5.57
CA ASN A 349 26.25 -21.92 -4.84
C ASN A 349 24.79 -22.19 -5.24
N PHE A 350 24.51 -23.36 -5.81
CA PHE A 350 23.18 -23.79 -6.22
C PHE A 350 22.94 -25.19 -5.68
N SER A 351 22.32 -25.26 -4.50
CA SER A 351 21.92 -26.52 -3.85
C SER A 351 20.49 -26.40 -3.37
N GLN A 352 19.84 -27.54 -3.12
CA GLN A 352 18.47 -27.60 -2.62
C GLN A 352 18.27 -26.69 -1.40
N LYS A 353 19.12 -26.82 -0.38
CA LYS A 353 19.08 -25.99 0.83
C LYS A 353 19.20 -24.48 0.55
N ILE A 354 20.04 -24.07 -0.39
CA ILE A 354 20.17 -22.66 -0.76
C ILE A 354 18.91 -22.19 -1.46
N CYS A 355 18.37 -23.00 -2.36
CA CYS A 355 17.21 -22.67 -3.19
C CYS A 355 15.91 -22.62 -2.39
N GLU A 356 15.69 -23.55 -1.46
CA GLU A 356 14.55 -23.53 -0.55
C GLU A 356 14.51 -22.27 0.34
N SER A 357 15.68 -21.67 0.64
CA SER A 357 15.73 -20.36 1.32
C SER A 357 15.26 -19.18 0.44
N LYS A 358 15.11 -19.38 -0.87
CA LYS A 358 14.68 -18.36 -1.84
C LYS A 358 13.17 -18.39 -1.96
N THR A 359 12.51 -17.66 -1.07
CA THR A 359 11.05 -17.60 -1.02
C THR A 359 10.50 -16.36 -1.73
N PRO A 360 9.21 -16.37 -2.16
CA PRO A 360 8.53 -15.19 -2.66
C PRO A 360 8.58 -13.99 -1.69
N GLN A 361 8.51 -14.24 -0.38
CA GLN A 361 8.58 -13.20 0.65
C GLN A 361 9.97 -12.54 0.71
N THR A 362 11.03 -13.33 0.54
CA THR A 362 12.40 -12.81 0.47
C THR A 362 12.57 -11.91 -0.75
N LEU A 363 12.02 -12.32 -1.89
CA LEU A 363 12.02 -11.53 -3.11
C LEU A 363 11.29 -10.20 -2.92
N GLU A 364 10.10 -10.23 -2.31
CA GLU A 364 9.29 -9.03 -2.10
C GLU A 364 9.95 -8.04 -1.13
N LYS A 365 10.66 -8.55 -0.11
CA LYS A 365 11.50 -7.70 0.74
C LYS A 365 12.59 -6.98 -0.07
N ILE A 366 13.32 -7.72 -0.92
CA ILE A 366 14.39 -7.14 -1.76
C ILE A 366 13.84 -6.08 -2.73
N ARG A 367 12.62 -6.30 -3.25
CA ARG A 367 11.95 -5.37 -4.17
C ARG A 367 11.39 -4.13 -3.48
N SER A 368 10.77 -4.29 -2.32
CA SER A 368 10.17 -3.16 -1.59
C SER A 368 11.18 -2.19 -1.00
N GLU A 369 12.44 -2.61 -0.82
CA GLU A 369 13.52 -1.78 -0.29
C GLU A 369 14.32 -1.02 -1.37
N THR A 370 14.15 -1.36 -2.65
CA THR A 370 14.97 -0.82 -3.74
C THR A 370 14.17 -0.53 -5.00
N TRP A 371 14.27 0.70 -5.49
CA TRP A 371 13.62 1.10 -6.73
C TRP A 371 14.32 0.53 -7.96
N GLY A 372 13.63 -0.34 -8.70
CA GLY A 372 14.15 -0.98 -9.91
C GLY A 372 13.91 -2.49 -9.88
N PHE A 373 13.54 -3.03 -11.02
CA PHE A 373 13.04 -4.39 -11.17
C PHE A 373 14.15 -5.42 -11.47
N ASN A 374 15.23 -5.01 -12.13
CA ASN A 374 16.29 -5.93 -12.54
C ASN A 374 17.23 -6.28 -11.37
N LEU A 375 16.92 -7.36 -10.64
CA LEU A 375 17.66 -7.81 -9.46
C LEU A 375 19.10 -8.25 -9.73
N ALA A 376 19.47 -8.52 -10.99
CA ALA A 376 20.84 -8.85 -11.36
C ALA A 376 21.74 -7.61 -11.41
N ARG A 377 21.18 -6.39 -11.39
CA ARG A 377 21.92 -5.12 -11.34
C ARG A 377 22.27 -4.77 -9.88
N PRO A 378 23.46 -4.18 -9.64
CA PRO A 378 23.82 -3.71 -8.31
C PRO A 378 22.85 -2.63 -7.83
N GLN A 379 22.72 -2.55 -6.51
CA GLN A 379 22.00 -1.47 -5.85
C GLN A 379 22.96 -0.30 -5.64
N GLU A 380 22.50 0.89 -5.98
CA GLU A 380 23.22 2.15 -5.85
C GLU A 380 22.37 3.19 -5.11
N ILE A 381 22.97 4.32 -4.75
CA ILE A 381 22.27 5.45 -4.14
C ILE A 381 21.88 6.43 -5.23
N LEU A 382 20.59 6.75 -5.28
CA LEU A 382 20.04 7.85 -6.06
C LEU A 382 19.72 9.01 -5.12
N LEU A 383 20.28 10.18 -5.42
CA LEU A 383 19.85 11.45 -4.84
C LEU A 383 19.00 12.18 -5.87
N ILE A 384 17.73 12.38 -5.56
CA ILE A 384 16.77 13.00 -6.46
C ILE A 384 16.10 14.18 -5.76
N ARG A 385 15.92 15.28 -6.50
CA ARG A 385 15.11 16.43 -6.11
C ARG A 385 13.75 16.31 -6.79
N PHE A 386 12.69 16.54 -6.05
CA PHE A 386 11.34 16.75 -6.55
C PHE A 386 10.95 18.22 -6.40
N ASP A 387 10.19 18.72 -7.39
CA ASP A 387 9.29 19.83 -7.15
C ASP A 387 8.35 19.50 -5.97
N ARG A 388 8.19 20.45 -5.04
CA ARG A 388 7.42 20.24 -3.81
C ARG A 388 5.96 19.88 -4.10
N TYR A 389 5.32 20.56 -5.05
CA TYR A 389 3.92 20.31 -5.38
C TYR A 389 3.74 18.90 -5.94
N TYR A 390 4.63 18.49 -6.87
CA TYR A 390 4.62 17.14 -7.42
C TYR A 390 4.83 16.06 -6.35
N HIS A 391 5.81 16.24 -5.46
CA HIS A 391 6.07 15.28 -4.38
C HIS A 391 4.84 15.08 -3.49
N ASN A 392 4.22 16.17 -3.06
CA ASN A 392 3.09 16.12 -2.14
C ASN A 392 1.86 15.42 -2.74
N LEU A 393 1.67 15.50 -4.06
CA LEU A 393 0.54 14.87 -4.73
C LEU A 393 0.79 13.40 -5.09
N TYR A 394 2.01 13.05 -5.52
CA TYR A 394 2.27 11.77 -6.20
C TYR A 394 3.20 10.83 -5.45
N ILE A 395 3.86 11.31 -4.39
CA ILE A 395 4.82 10.55 -3.59
C ILE A 395 4.36 10.48 -2.13
N GLN A 396 4.11 11.63 -1.51
CA GLN A 396 3.70 11.71 -0.09
C GLN A 396 2.39 10.93 0.16
N GLY A 397 2.35 10.14 1.24
CA GLY A 397 1.17 9.36 1.60
C GLY A 397 0.94 8.13 0.70
N THR A 398 1.83 7.85 -0.25
CA THR A 398 1.78 6.65 -1.10
C THR A 398 2.85 5.64 -0.67
N GLU A 399 2.78 4.42 -1.20
CA GLU A 399 3.82 3.40 -0.99
C GLU A 399 5.21 3.86 -1.44
N ARG A 400 5.27 4.81 -2.39
CA ARG A 400 6.52 5.38 -2.88
C ARG A 400 7.25 6.19 -1.82
N GLU A 401 6.56 6.77 -0.84
CA GLU A 401 7.20 7.52 0.25
C GLU A 401 8.23 6.68 1.02
N LYS A 402 8.00 5.36 1.14
CA LYS A 402 8.96 4.43 1.75
C LYS A 402 10.24 4.26 0.93
N LEU A 403 10.11 4.27 -0.40
CA LEU A 403 11.22 4.16 -1.36
C LEU A 403 11.97 5.49 -1.50
N PHE A 404 11.24 6.61 -1.51
CA PHE A 404 11.75 7.97 -1.66
C PHE A 404 11.93 8.64 -0.30
N GLN A 405 12.93 8.16 0.46
CA GLN A 405 13.20 8.65 1.81
C GLN A 405 13.60 10.12 1.77
N GLN A 406 12.72 11.00 2.24
CA GLN A 406 13.00 12.42 2.30
C GLN A 406 14.18 12.70 3.24
N ILE A 407 15.11 13.52 2.77
CA ILE A 407 16.27 13.99 3.51
C ILE A 407 16.32 15.51 3.51
N SER A 408 16.96 16.09 4.51
CA SER A 408 17.20 17.53 4.57
C SER A 408 18.17 17.99 3.48
N TYR A 409 18.12 19.27 3.13
CA TYR A 409 19.07 19.91 2.22
C TYR A 409 20.54 19.70 2.66
N LYS A 410 20.80 19.76 3.97
CA LYS A 410 22.15 19.50 4.53
C LYS A 410 22.58 18.03 4.32
N GLN A 411 21.67 17.09 4.47
CA GLN A 411 21.95 15.67 4.19
C GLN A 411 22.18 15.44 2.70
N ALA A 412 21.42 16.08 1.81
CA ALA A 412 21.66 16.02 0.37
C ALA A 412 23.07 16.54 0.01
N GLN A 413 23.47 17.67 0.60
CA GLN A 413 24.83 18.21 0.45
C GLN A 413 25.90 17.23 0.97
N SER A 414 25.67 16.60 2.12
CA SER A 414 26.57 15.58 2.70
C SER A 414 26.71 14.36 1.80
N LEU A 415 25.62 13.88 1.20
CA LEU A 415 25.65 12.76 0.24
C LEU A 415 26.51 13.10 -0.99
N ILE A 416 26.37 14.30 -1.55
CA ILE A 416 27.23 14.76 -2.65
C ILE A 416 28.69 14.81 -2.18
N ASN A 417 28.97 15.38 -1.01
CA ASN A 417 30.32 15.46 -0.46
C ASN A 417 30.98 14.08 -0.22
N ASN A 418 30.21 13.07 0.17
CA ASN A 418 30.73 11.74 0.49
C ASN A 418 30.72 10.77 -0.71
N SER A 419 30.16 11.19 -1.85
CA SER A 419 30.13 10.36 -3.06
C SER A 419 31.52 10.15 -3.68
N GLU A 420 31.72 8.95 -4.25
CA GLU A 420 32.94 8.52 -4.95
C GLU A 420 32.95 8.98 -6.43
N ILE A 421 32.70 10.28 -6.65
CA ILE A 421 32.75 10.91 -7.97
C ILE A 421 33.93 11.90 -8.06
N LYS A 422 34.30 12.30 -9.28
CA LYS A 422 35.42 13.23 -9.49
C LYS A 422 35.16 14.57 -8.81
N LEU A 423 36.22 15.25 -8.36
CA LEU A 423 36.13 16.52 -7.64
C LEU A 423 35.37 17.60 -8.44
N GLU A 424 35.61 17.69 -9.74
CA GLU A 424 34.93 18.61 -10.65
C GLU A 424 33.42 18.36 -10.70
N GLN A 425 33.02 17.08 -10.82
CA GLN A 425 31.62 16.65 -10.83
C GLN A 425 30.95 17.02 -9.50
N LYS A 426 31.64 16.78 -8.38
CA LYS A 426 31.18 17.14 -7.03
C LYS A 426 30.94 18.65 -6.91
N GLN A 427 31.88 19.48 -7.37
CA GLN A 427 31.72 20.94 -7.37
C GLN A 427 30.52 21.40 -8.22
N GLN A 428 30.32 20.79 -9.40
CA GLN A 428 29.16 21.08 -10.25
C GLN A 428 27.82 20.70 -9.61
N LEU A 429 27.75 19.53 -8.95
CA LEU A 429 26.55 19.12 -8.21
C LEU A 429 26.27 20.04 -7.03
N LEU A 430 27.29 20.44 -6.27
CA LEU A 430 27.14 21.39 -5.16
C LEU A 430 26.71 22.77 -5.66
N GLY A 431 27.25 23.24 -6.79
CA GLY A 431 26.80 24.46 -7.45
C GLY A 431 25.34 24.37 -7.89
N SER A 432 24.96 23.25 -8.51
CA SER A 432 23.58 22.97 -8.90
C SER A 432 22.66 22.97 -7.67
N LEU A 433 23.04 22.29 -6.58
CA LEU A 433 22.25 22.22 -5.35
C LEU A 433 22.03 23.61 -4.74
N LYS A 434 23.09 24.44 -4.67
CA LYS A 434 23.01 25.84 -4.22
C LYS A 434 22.07 26.70 -5.05
N SER A 435 21.91 26.39 -6.34
CA SER A 435 20.97 27.08 -7.23
C SER A 435 19.53 26.58 -7.13
N ARG A 436 19.26 25.53 -6.33
CA ARG A 436 17.91 25.01 -6.09
C ARG A 436 17.39 25.49 -4.75
N SER A 437 16.07 25.48 -4.60
CA SER A 437 15.46 25.89 -3.36
C SER A 437 15.76 24.87 -2.26
N SER A 438 16.12 25.35 -1.08
CA SER A 438 16.17 24.52 0.12
C SER A 438 14.78 24.03 0.55
N SER A 439 13.71 24.64 0.02
CA SER A 439 12.33 24.22 0.23
C SER A 439 11.88 23.09 -0.71
N ASP A 440 12.64 22.75 -1.74
CA ASP A 440 12.34 21.56 -2.56
C ASP A 440 12.46 20.27 -1.73
N ILE A 441 11.90 19.19 -2.25
CA ILE A 441 11.96 17.89 -1.58
C ILE A 441 13.13 17.09 -2.14
N TYR A 442 14.06 16.73 -1.27
CA TYR A 442 15.21 15.91 -1.62
C TYR A 442 15.00 14.51 -1.04
N CYS A 443 15.19 13.49 -1.86
CA CYS A 443 15.02 12.10 -1.44
C CYS A 443 16.29 11.30 -1.71
N ARG A 444 16.61 10.41 -0.75
CA ARG A 444 17.56 9.31 -0.93
C ARG A 444 16.77 8.07 -1.33
N VAL A 445 17.22 7.40 -2.38
CA VAL A 445 16.59 6.16 -2.88
C VAL A 445 17.69 5.12 -3.05
N ASN A 446 17.46 3.91 -2.54
CA ASN A 446 18.23 2.76 -3.01
C ASN A 446 17.65 2.37 -4.37
N TYR A 447 18.44 2.37 -5.42
CA TYR A 447 17.94 2.13 -6.78
C TYR A 447 18.80 1.14 -7.56
N ARG A 448 18.21 0.54 -8.60
CA ARG A 448 18.93 -0.21 -9.64
C ARG A 448 18.77 0.55 -10.95
N GLN A 449 19.89 0.77 -11.63
CA GLN A 449 19.85 1.35 -12.97
C GLN A 449 19.34 0.30 -13.96
N ASP A 450 18.05 0.36 -14.25
CA ASP A 450 17.41 -0.40 -15.30
C ASP A 450 16.55 0.51 -16.20
N TYR A 451 16.08 -0.08 -17.30
CA TYR A 451 15.30 0.63 -18.30
C TYR A 451 14.03 1.28 -17.74
N ASN A 452 13.42 0.70 -16.70
CA ASN A 452 12.15 1.19 -16.15
C ASN A 452 12.35 2.37 -15.22
N THR A 453 13.40 2.33 -14.40
CA THR A 453 13.80 3.49 -13.60
C THR A 453 14.06 4.68 -14.51
N ILE A 454 14.79 4.46 -15.62
CA ILE A 454 15.05 5.48 -16.63
C ILE A 454 13.76 5.98 -17.30
N MET A 455 12.89 5.08 -17.74
CA MET A 455 11.62 5.47 -18.37
C MET A 455 10.70 6.25 -17.43
N ARG A 456 10.68 5.88 -16.16
CA ARG A 456 9.90 6.61 -15.15
C ARG A 456 10.46 8.01 -14.91
N LEU A 457 11.77 8.16 -14.78
CA LEU A 457 12.42 9.47 -14.65
C LEU A 457 12.08 10.37 -15.85
N ARG A 458 12.15 9.83 -17.07
CA ARG A 458 11.74 10.54 -18.30
C ARG A 458 10.28 10.96 -18.25
N SER A 459 9.37 10.10 -17.78
CA SER A 459 7.94 10.44 -17.66
C SER A 459 7.64 11.55 -16.65
N TRP A 460 8.47 11.70 -15.61
CA TRP A 460 8.34 12.78 -14.64
C TRP A 460 8.90 14.11 -15.15
N GLY A 461 9.81 14.06 -16.12
CA GLY A 461 10.37 15.22 -16.81
C GLY A 461 10.93 16.27 -15.83
N ALA A 462 10.61 17.53 -16.06
CA ALA A 462 11.11 18.66 -15.27
C ALA A 462 10.62 18.69 -13.80
N LYS A 463 9.73 17.79 -13.38
CA LYS A 463 9.28 17.69 -11.99
C LYS A 463 10.29 17.02 -11.08
N VAL A 464 11.31 16.39 -11.67
CA VAL A 464 12.40 15.75 -10.94
C VAL A 464 13.76 16.14 -11.50
N GLU A 465 14.78 16.09 -10.65
CA GLU A 465 16.17 16.28 -11.04
C GLU A 465 17.06 15.26 -10.33
N VAL A 466 17.82 14.48 -11.10
CA VAL A 466 18.81 13.54 -10.57
C VAL A 466 20.10 14.29 -10.23
N PHE A 467 20.57 14.17 -8.98
CA PHE A 467 21.88 14.68 -8.56
C PHE A 467 22.94 13.56 -8.56
N LEU A 468 22.61 12.40 -8.00
CA LEU A 468 23.49 11.24 -7.96
C LEU A 468 22.74 9.99 -8.45
N PRO A 469 23.44 9.02 -9.08
CA PRO A 469 24.84 9.10 -9.46
C PRO A 469 25.06 10.02 -10.67
N TRP A 470 26.31 10.42 -10.87
CA TRP A 470 26.69 11.37 -11.91
C TRP A 470 26.32 10.87 -13.32
N ASP A 471 26.61 9.62 -13.64
CA ASP A 471 26.36 9.04 -14.96
C ASP A 471 24.86 9.03 -15.32
N LEU A 472 24.00 8.77 -14.34
CA LEU A 472 22.56 8.85 -14.52
C LEU A 472 22.09 10.30 -14.75
N ARG A 473 22.63 11.26 -14.00
CA ARG A 473 22.36 12.69 -14.23
C ARG A 473 22.74 13.10 -15.65
N GLU A 474 23.92 12.73 -16.12
CA GLU A 474 24.36 13.02 -17.48
C GLU A 474 23.46 12.38 -18.54
N THR A 475 23.05 11.14 -18.31
CA THR A 475 22.10 10.44 -19.20
C THR A 475 20.79 11.22 -19.29
N MET A 476 20.23 11.66 -18.16
CA MET A 476 18.98 12.43 -18.14
C MET A 476 19.14 13.80 -18.80
N ALA A 477 20.27 14.49 -18.58
CA ALA A 477 20.54 15.77 -19.21
C ALA A 477 20.65 15.65 -20.74
N LYS A 478 21.37 14.63 -21.24
CA LYS A 478 21.50 14.35 -22.67
C LYS A 478 20.16 14.01 -23.31
N ASP A 479 19.36 13.15 -22.67
CA ASP A 479 18.02 12.78 -23.13
C ASP A 479 17.11 13.99 -23.28
N ILE A 480 17.11 14.88 -22.28
CA ILE A 480 16.30 16.11 -22.30
C ILE A 480 16.78 17.06 -23.41
N GLN A 481 18.10 17.25 -23.54
CA GLN A 481 18.67 18.11 -24.58
C GLN A 481 18.37 17.59 -25.99
N GLN A 482 18.45 16.27 -26.19
CA GLN A 482 18.10 15.65 -27.47
C GLN A 482 16.59 15.78 -27.75
N SER A 483 15.75 15.54 -26.75
CA SER A 483 14.30 15.68 -26.90
C SER A 483 13.92 17.12 -27.23
N TRP A 484 14.54 18.11 -26.56
CA TRP A 484 14.31 19.53 -26.82
C TRP A 484 14.58 19.91 -28.28
N LYS A 485 15.67 19.39 -28.88
CA LYS A 485 16.01 19.66 -30.28
C LYS A 485 14.92 19.23 -31.28
N PHE A 486 14.10 18.23 -30.95
CA PHE A 486 12.99 17.80 -31.81
C PHE A 486 11.80 18.78 -31.82
N TYR A 487 11.76 19.75 -30.89
CA TYR A 487 10.70 20.74 -30.78
C TYR A 487 11.20 22.17 -31.01
N CYS A 488 12.45 22.34 -31.46
CA CYS A 488 13.06 23.65 -31.72
C CYS A 488 12.79 24.19 -33.13
N ASP A 489 11.83 23.63 -33.85
CA ASP A 489 11.42 24.07 -35.18
C ASP A 489 10.61 25.38 -35.12
#